data_AF-A0A8T4TAD2-F1
#
_entry.id   AF-A0A8T4TAD2-F1
#
_cell.length_a   1.000
_cell.length_b   1.000
_cell.length_c   1.000
_cell.angle_alpha   90.00
_cell.angle_beta   90.00
_cell.angle_gamma   90.00
#
_symmetry.space_group_name_H-M   'P 1'
#
loop_
_entity.id
_entity.type
_entity.pdbx_description
1 polymer ?
#
loop_
_entity_poly.entity_id
_entity_poly.type
_entity_poly.pdbx_seq_one_letter_code
_entity_poly.pdbx_strand_id
1 'polypeptide(L)'
;MKSEILVFLFVLILTVNFSFAATTDSSQASCEDSDHGIDYIVKGSLNYKLNIYSDTCENNYIIKEYYCSKSGPIFQFYKCSGSCVNGACSTQAINIKKSPVNTPPQKQEVTPNNCADSDNGINIYSQGSAELKNNNNQINSKADFCASDQTLYEQYCKYSTSTKTWTIEQLNYKCSSGCTNGRCLQPSNIQKAPISESQKINPQKNNFFTNLFGFFSISGRAVQQTQKNTSVPSALILLAIIVIALIYLRKIYDEPQPRNQSKRLLNNRKK
;
A
#
# COMPACT_ATOMS: atom_id res chain seq x y z
N MET A 1 24.00 16.55 55.90
CA MET A 1 24.02 15.42 54.94
C MET A 1 22.72 14.61 54.88
N LYS A 2 22.08 14.20 55.99
CA LYS A 2 20.84 13.36 55.91
C LYS A 2 19.59 14.09 55.37
N SER A 3 19.50 15.42 55.50
CA SER A 3 18.35 16.21 55.02
C SER A 3 18.38 16.48 53.51
N GLU A 4 19.56 16.58 52.90
CA GLU A 4 19.67 16.91 51.47
C GLU A 4 19.48 15.68 50.58
N ILE A 5 19.85 14.50 51.07
CA ILE A 5 19.61 13.21 50.40
C ILE A 5 18.10 12.92 50.30
N LEU A 6 17.31 13.33 51.30
CA LEU A 6 15.85 13.13 51.29
C LEU A 6 15.15 14.03 50.27
N VAL A 7 15.62 15.28 50.11
CA VAL A 7 15.11 16.22 49.10
C VAL A 7 15.46 15.76 47.69
N PHE A 8 16.69 15.26 47.48
CA PHE A 8 17.08 14.69 46.19
C PHE A 8 16.28 13.43 45.84
N LEU A 9 16.04 12.52 46.79
CA LEU A 9 15.20 11.34 46.56
C LEU A 9 13.74 11.72 46.24
N PHE A 10 13.18 12.73 46.91
CA PHE A 10 11.81 13.18 46.66
C PHE A 10 11.65 13.86 45.29
N VAL A 11 12.64 14.65 44.86
CA VAL A 11 12.67 15.26 43.52
C VAL A 11 12.87 14.19 42.44
N LEU A 12 13.67 13.16 42.70
CA LEU A 12 13.89 12.05 41.76
C LEU A 12 12.65 11.15 41.62
N ILE A 13 11.87 10.98 42.69
CA ILE A 13 10.57 10.27 42.66
C ILE A 13 9.49 11.10 41.94
N LEU A 14 9.51 12.43 42.06
CA LEU A 14 8.57 13.30 41.33
C LEU A 14 8.88 13.38 39.83
N THR A 15 10.15 13.31 39.41
CA THR A 15 10.52 13.38 37.99
C THR A 15 10.35 12.05 37.24
N VAL A 16 10.47 10.89 37.89
CA VAL A 16 10.20 9.59 37.24
C VAL A 16 8.71 9.29 37.04
N ASN A 17 7.83 9.92 37.82
CA ASN A 17 6.37 9.80 37.63
C ASN A 17 5.81 10.71 36.53
N PHE A 18 6.61 11.64 36.00
CA PHE A 18 6.25 12.41 34.80
C PHE A 18 6.68 11.68 33.51
N SER A 19 6.51 10.36 33.50
CA SER A 19 6.74 9.54 32.31
C SER A 19 5.49 9.59 31.44
N PHE A 20 5.47 10.55 30.52
CA PHE A 20 4.87 10.49 29.19
C PHE A 20 3.65 9.55 29.04
N ALA A 21 2.47 10.05 29.41
CA ALA A 21 1.23 9.67 28.75
C ALA A 21 1.08 10.47 27.43
N ALA A 22 2.10 10.39 26.57
CA ALA A 22 1.94 10.71 25.16
C ALA A 22 1.77 9.38 24.45
N THR A 23 0.60 8.76 24.65
CA THR A 23 0.08 7.84 23.65
C THR A 23 -0.24 8.71 22.44
N THR A 24 0.77 9.00 21.61
CA THR A 24 0.52 9.19 20.20
C THR A 24 0.05 7.84 19.72
N ASP A 25 -1.25 7.59 19.87
CA ASP A 25 -1.95 6.64 19.04
C ASP A 25 -1.75 7.14 17.62
N SER A 26 -0.62 6.76 17.02
CA SER A 26 -0.51 6.63 15.60
C SER A 26 -1.37 5.42 15.25
N SER A 27 -2.69 5.56 15.43
CA SER A 27 -3.62 4.91 14.53
C SER A 27 -3.26 5.48 13.17
N GLN A 28 -2.30 4.81 12.54
CA GLN A 28 -1.99 4.95 11.14
C GLN A 28 -3.34 4.71 10.48
N ALA A 29 -4.05 5.80 10.19
CA ALA A 29 -5.46 5.75 9.82
C ALA A 29 -5.56 4.85 8.61
N SER A 30 -5.96 3.61 8.85
CA SER A 30 -6.03 2.59 7.82
C SER A 30 -7.20 3.00 6.96
N CYS A 31 -6.88 3.43 5.75
CA CYS A 31 -7.88 3.62 4.73
C CYS A 31 -8.31 2.22 4.29
N GLU A 32 -9.54 1.85 4.58
CA GLU A 32 -10.14 0.59 4.16
C GLU A 32 -11.17 0.89 3.08
N ASP A 33 -11.03 0.22 1.95
CA ASP A 33 -11.80 0.44 0.73
C ASP A 33 -12.70 -0.76 0.43
N SER A 34 -14.01 -0.57 0.26
CA SER A 34 -14.95 -1.69 0.20
C SER A 34 -14.90 -2.50 -1.09
N ASP A 35 -14.37 -1.92 -2.15
CA ASP A 35 -14.17 -2.54 -3.47
C ASP A 35 -12.70 -2.88 -3.74
N HIS A 36 -11.83 -2.68 -2.75
CA HIS A 36 -10.39 -2.92 -2.81
C HIS A 36 -9.62 -2.06 -3.81
N GLY A 37 -10.11 -0.85 -4.12
CA GLY A 37 -9.33 0.17 -4.80
C GLY A 37 -10.14 0.96 -5.82
N ILE A 38 -9.78 0.86 -7.11
CA ILE A 38 -10.50 1.53 -8.19
C ILE A 38 -11.34 0.47 -8.88
N ASP A 39 -12.66 0.48 -8.69
CA ASP A 39 -13.63 -0.38 -9.36
C ASP A 39 -14.91 0.39 -9.69
N TYR A 40 -14.95 0.97 -10.88
CA TYR A 40 -16.09 1.78 -11.31
C TYR A 40 -17.39 1.00 -11.46
N ILE A 41 -17.38 -0.35 -11.45
CA ILE A 41 -18.57 -1.18 -11.68
C ILE A 41 -19.28 -1.50 -10.36
N VAL A 42 -18.54 -1.56 -9.26
CA VAL A 42 -19.06 -1.82 -7.92
C VAL A 42 -19.13 -0.49 -7.18
N LYS A 43 -20.25 -0.19 -6.53
CA LYS A 43 -20.29 0.99 -5.67
C LYS A 43 -19.37 0.78 -4.48
N GLY A 44 -18.30 1.56 -4.41
CA GLY A 44 -17.34 1.62 -3.33
C GLY A 44 -17.67 2.64 -2.25
N SER A 45 -17.03 2.42 -1.11
CA SER A 45 -16.97 3.33 0.01
C SER A 45 -15.72 3.02 0.83
N LEU A 46 -15.10 4.07 1.35
CA LEU A 46 -13.95 3.93 2.22
C LEU A 46 -14.14 4.69 3.53
N ASN A 47 -13.57 4.13 4.58
CA ASN A 47 -13.52 4.74 5.90
C ASN A 47 -12.13 5.29 6.14
N TYR A 48 -12.04 6.58 6.46
CA TYR A 48 -10.78 7.21 6.85
C TYR A 48 -10.99 8.16 8.02
N LYS A 49 -10.41 7.79 9.16
CA LYS A 49 -10.59 8.47 10.45
C LYS A 49 -12.06 8.47 10.89
N LEU A 50 -12.74 9.61 10.80
CA LEU A 50 -14.15 9.80 11.18
C LEU A 50 -15.04 10.15 9.98
N ASN A 51 -14.51 10.04 8.76
CA ASN A 51 -15.22 10.37 7.54
C ASN A 51 -15.45 9.12 6.69
N ILE A 52 -16.62 9.06 6.06
CA ILE A 52 -16.99 8.06 5.07
C ILE A 52 -16.99 8.75 3.72
N TYR A 53 -16.25 8.20 2.77
CA TYR A 53 -16.27 8.61 1.38
C TYR A 53 -16.92 7.49 0.58
N SER A 54 -17.71 7.83 -0.43
CA SER A 54 -18.41 6.83 -1.24
C SER A 54 -18.51 7.31 -2.66
N ASP A 55 -18.57 6.36 -3.58
CA ASP A 55 -18.67 6.69 -4.99
C ASP A 55 -20.00 7.34 -5.30
N THR A 56 -19.92 8.33 -6.17
CA THR A 56 -21.06 9.18 -6.50
C THR A 56 -21.12 9.42 -7.99
N CYS A 57 -22.33 9.45 -8.53
CA CYS A 57 -22.54 9.91 -9.89
C CYS A 57 -22.58 11.43 -9.89
N GLU A 58 -21.54 12.06 -10.44
CA GLU A 58 -21.51 13.51 -10.67
C GLU A 58 -22.58 13.89 -11.72
N ASN A 59 -22.80 13.00 -12.68
CA ASN A 59 -23.93 13.05 -13.62
C ASN A 59 -24.24 11.64 -14.16
N ASN A 60 -25.15 11.55 -15.13
CA ASN A 60 -25.60 10.28 -15.73
C ASN A 60 -24.49 9.43 -16.38
N TYR A 61 -23.30 9.98 -16.62
CA TYR A 61 -22.21 9.28 -17.30
C TYR A 61 -20.86 9.42 -16.59
N ILE A 62 -20.74 10.28 -15.58
CA ILE A 62 -19.50 10.52 -14.86
C ILE A 62 -19.66 10.03 -13.43
N ILE A 63 -18.84 9.05 -13.07
CA ILE A 63 -18.64 8.61 -11.68
C ILE A 63 -17.46 9.37 -11.07
N LYS A 64 -17.63 9.76 -9.82
CA LYS A 64 -16.57 10.20 -8.94
C LYS A 64 -16.26 9.05 -8.00
N GLU A 65 -15.15 8.40 -8.28
CA GLU A 65 -14.61 7.24 -7.58
C GLU A 65 -13.72 7.69 -6.43
N TYR A 66 -13.93 7.18 -5.22
CA TYR A 66 -13.03 7.34 -4.09
C TYR A 66 -12.24 6.07 -3.85
N TYR A 67 -10.93 6.20 -3.63
CA TYR A 67 -10.10 5.04 -3.36
C TYR A 67 -8.96 5.34 -2.38
N CYS A 68 -8.44 4.29 -1.73
CA CYS A 68 -7.37 4.38 -0.76
C CYS A 68 -5.97 4.46 -1.40
N SER A 69 -5.21 5.52 -1.07
CA SER A 69 -3.80 5.68 -1.42
C SER A 69 -2.89 5.67 -0.19
N LYS A 70 -1.56 5.61 -0.40
CA LYS A 70 -0.55 5.67 0.68
C LYS A 70 -0.64 6.96 1.52
N SER A 71 -1.17 8.04 0.95
CA SER A 71 -1.36 9.33 1.60
C SER A 71 -2.77 9.54 2.19
N GLY A 72 -3.65 8.54 2.08
CA GLY A 72 -5.06 8.63 2.50
C GLY A 72 -6.04 8.57 1.31
N PRO A 73 -7.30 9.01 1.52
CA PRO A 73 -8.35 8.91 0.50
C PRO A 73 -8.09 9.89 -0.64
N ILE A 74 -8.16 9.39 -1.87
CA ILE A 74 -8.08 10.16 -3.12
C ILE A 74 -9.35 9.90 -3.92
N PHE A 75 -9.67 10.76 -4.88
CA PHE A 75 -10.74 10.50 -5.83
C PHE A 75 -10.31 10.76 -7.26
N GLN A 76 -11.03 10.17 -8.21
CA GLN A 76 -10.91 10.48 -9.62
C GLN A 76 -12.27 10.45 -10.32
N PHE A 77 -12.34 11.13 -11.47
CA PHE A 77 -13.53 11.09 -12.31
C PHE A 77 -13.33 10.10 -13.43
N TYR A 78 -14.35 9.29 -13.70
CA TYR A 78 -14.35 8.32 -14.77
C TYR A 78 -15.67 8.39 -15.55
N LYS A 79 -15.60 8.18 -16.87
CA LYS A 79 -16.80 8.17 -17.72
C LYS A 79 -17.26 6.74 -17.95
N CYS A 80 -18.45 6.42 -17.47
CA CYS A 80 -19.08 5.13 -17.70
C CYS A 80 -19.36 4.89 -19.19
N SER A 81 -19.10 3.68 -19.68
CA SER A 81 -19.50 3.25 -21.02
C SER A 81 -21.03 3.16 -21.15
N GLY A 82 -21.72 2.78 -20.08
CA GLY A 82 -23.17 2.91 -19.91
C GLY A 82 -23.54 4.18 -19.13
N SER A 83 -24.56 4.09 -18.28
CA SER A 83 -24.95 5.16 -17.36
C SER A 83 -24.30 4.97 -15.98
N CYS A 84 -23.91 6.06 -15.31
CA CYS A 84 -23.65 6.04 -13.89
C CYS A 84 -24.98 5.97 -13.13
N VAL A 85 -25.16 4.94 -12.32
CA VAL A 85 -26.37 4.71 -11.53
C VAL A 85 -25.94 4.32 -10.11
N ASN A 86 -26.45 5.05 -9.12
CA ASN A 86 -26.21 4.78 -7.69
C ASN A 86 -24.75 4.76 -7.25
N GLY A 87 -23.86 5.51 -7.90
CA GLY A 87 -22.43 5.52 -7.58
C GLY A 87 -21.69 4.34 -8.17
N ALA A 88 -22.16 3.78 -9.27
CA ALA A 88 -21.48 2.74 -10.03
C ALA A 88 -21.80 2.89 -11.53
N CYS A 89 -20.88 2.50 -12.38
CA CYS A 89 -21.09 2.41 -13.81
C CYS A 89 -21.89 1.17 -14.16
N SER A 90 -23.00 1.37 -14.87
CA SER A 90 -23.73 0.28 -15.50
C SER A 90 -22.89 -0.28 -16.64
N THR A 91 -22.52 -1.56 -16.53
CA THR A 91 -22.11 -2.36 -17.68
C THR A 91 -23.35 -2.55 -18.54
N GLN A 92 -23.60 -1.64 -19.48
CA GLN A 92 -24.51 -1.96 -20.57
C GLN A 92 -23.87 -3.09 -21.37
N ALA A 93 -24.14 -4.34 -20.98
CA ALA A 93 -24.31 -5.38 -21.96
C ALA A 93 -25.44 -4.86 -22.84
N ILE A 94 -25.08 -4.39 -24.03
CA ILE A 94 -26.05 -4.00 -25.05
C ILE A 94 -26.76 -5.31 -25.46
N ASN A 95 -27.68 -5.76 -24.62
CA ASN A 95 -28.71 -6.69 -25.01
C ASN A 95 -29.60 -5.89 -25.94
N ILE A 96 -29.23 -5.84 -27.22
CA ILE A 96 -30.13 -5.51 -28.32
C ILE A 96 -31.22 -6.60 -28.31
N LYS A 97 -32.15 -6.53 -27.36
CA LYS A 97 -33.51 -6.96 -27.63
C LYS A 97 -34.16 -5.74 -28.26
N LYS A 98 -34.20 -5.74 -29.59
CA LYS A 98 -35.14 -4.91 -30.36
C LYS A 98 -36.51 -5.07 -29.70
N SER A 99 -36.91 -4.10 -28.90
CA SER A 99 -38.30 -3.89 -28.50
C SER A 99 -38.80 -2.67 -29.28
N PRO A 100 -39.98 -2.74 -29.89
CA PRO A 100 -40.43 -1.75 -30.85
C PRO A 100 -40.72 -0.42 -30.17
N VAL A 101 -39.98 0.59 -30.64
CA VAL A 101 -40.07 2.01 -30.32
C VAL A 101 -41.45 2.55 -30.70
N ASN A 102 -42.08 3.26 -29.77
CA ASN A 102 -43.06 4.32 -30.07
C ASN A 102 -42.91 5.45 -29.04
N THR A 103 -41.72 6.04 -28.96
CA THR A 103 -41.53 7.33 -28.30
C THR A 103 -40.65 8.19 -29.20
N PRO A 104 -41.06 9.44 -29.50
CA PRO A 104 -40.34 10.31 -30.43
C PRO A 104 -38.87 10.48 -30.00
N PRO A 105 -37.92 10.44 -30.95
CA PRO A 105 -36.50 10.43 -30.65
C PRO A 105 -36.11 11.79 -30.05
N GLN A 106 -35.91 11.84 -28.73
CA GLN A 106 -35.12 12.90 -28.17
C GLN A 106 -33.70 12.75 -28.68
N LYS A 107 -33.31 13.70 -29.52
CA LYS A 107 -31.98 13.96 -30.02
C LYS A 107 -30.99 13.99 -28.85
N GLN A 108 -30.42 12.82 -28.52
CA GLN A 108 -29.25 12.73 -27.68
C GLN A 108 -28.12 13.50 -28.38
N GLU A 109 -27.65 14.57 -27.76
CA GLU A 109 -26.35 15.14 -28.07
C GLU A 109 -25.28 14.10 -27.70
N VAL A 110 -25.04 13.18 -28.62
CA VAL A 110 -23.79 12.44 -28.68
C VAL A 110 -22.76 13.48 -29.11
N THR A 111 -22.15 14.15 -28.13
CA THR A 111 -20.86 14.77 -28.40
C THR A 111 -19.96 13.64 -28.89
N PRO A 112 -19.32 13.76 -30.06
CA PRO A 112 -18.43 12.71 -30.53
C PRO A 112 -17.40 12.47 -29.44
N ASN A 113 -17.35 11.25 -28.90
CA ASN A 113 -16.29 10.85 -27.99
C ASN A 113 -15.00 10.90 -28.82
N ASN A 114 -14.28 12.02 -28.71
CA ASN A 114 -12.99 12.19 -29.36
C ASN A 114 -11.92 11.28 -28.77
N CYS A 115 -12.22 10.53 -27.70
CA CYS A 115 -11.36 9.49 -27.15
C CYS A 115 -12.15 8.19 -27.01
N ALA A 116 -11.57 7.09 -27.46
CA ALA A 116 -12.08 5.73 -27.31
C ALA A 116 -11.02 4.88 -26.61
N ASP A 117 -11.45 4.02 -25.71
CA ASP A 117 -10.58 3.20 -24.89
C ASP A 117 -11.05 1.75 -24.96
N SER A 118 -10.19 0.83 -25.40
CA SER A 118 -10.62 -0.51 -25.80
C SER A 118 -10.97 -1.44 -24.64
N ASP A 119 -10.51 -1.14 -23.43
CA ASP A 119 -10.85 -1.87 -22.19
C ASP A 119 -11.60 -1.01 -21.18
N ASN A 120 -12.09 0.14 -21.64
CA ASN A 120 -12.85 1.13 -20.89
C ASN A 120 -12.01 1.83 -19.81
N GLY A 121 -10.79 2.29 -20.11
CA GLY A 121 -10.06 3.22 -19.26
C GLY A 121 -8.88 2.58 -18.55
N ILE A 122 -8.77 2.77 -17.23
CA ILE A 122 -7.69 2.13 -16.46
C ILE A 122 -8.12 0.70 -16.12
N ASN A 123 -7.61 -0.29 -16.85
CA ASN A 123 -7.82 -1.72 -16.62
C ASN A 123 -6.50 -2.52 -16.75
N ILE A 124 -5.73 -2.51 -15.66
CA ILE A 124 -4.40 -3.13 -15.60
C ILE A 124 -4.34 -4.64 -15.88
N TYR A 125 -5.47 -5.34 -15.94
CA TYR A 125 -5.54 -6.80 -16.16
C TYR A 125 -6.06 -7.18 -17.55
N SER A 126 -6.63 -6.21 -18.28
CA SER A 126 -6.96 -6.36 -19.69
C SER A 126 -5.82 -5.80 -20.53
N GLN A 127 -5.69 -6.30 -21.75
CA GLN A 127 -4.83 -5.64 -22.74
C GLN A 127 -5.72 -4.65 -23.49
N GLY A 128 -5.28 -3.41 -23.59
CA GLY A 128 -6.05 -2.35 -24.22
C GLY A 128 -5.21 -1.31 -24.96
N SER A 129 -5.90 -0.21 -25.28
CA SER A 129 -5.40 0.91 -26.06
C SER A 129 -6.37 2.09 -25.98
N ALA A 130 -5.81 3.28 -25.92
CA ALA A 130 -6.53 4.55 -25.99
C ALA A 130 -6.30 5.22 -27.34
N GLU A 131 -7.39 5.70 -27.95
CA GLU A 131 -7.42 6.32 -29.26
C GLU A 131 -8.05 7.72 -29.18
N LEU A 132 -7.29 8.74 -29.52
CA LEU A 132 -7.76 10.12 -29.59
C LEU A 132 -7.94 10.55 -31.06
N LYS A 133 -9.17 10.88 -31.42
CA LYS A 133 -9.54 11.41 -32.73
C LYS A 133 -9.52 12.95 -32.71
N ASN A 134 -8.71 13.54 -33.57
CA ASN A 134 -8.69 15.00 -33.74
C ASN A 134 -9.80 15.50 -34.68
N ASN A 135 -9.96 16.82 -34.78
CA ASN A 135 -10.96 17.46 -35.65
C ASN A 135 -10.80 17.13 -37.14
N ASN A 136 -9.63 16.64 -37.55
CA ASN A 136 -9.32 16.24 -38.92
C ASN A 136 -9.52 14.72 -39.14
N ASN A 137 -10.21 14.04 -38.23
CA ASN A 137 -10.41 12.59 -38.20
C ASN A 137 -9.12 11.75 -38.12
N GLN A 138 -7.96 12.34 -37.83
CA GLN A 138 -6.74 11.57 -37.59
C GLN A 138 -6.81 10.93 -36.20
N ILE A 139 -6.37 9.68 -36.12
CA ILE A 139 -6.40 8.87 -34.90
C ILE A 139 -4.99 8.80 -34.35
N ASN A 140 -4.80 9.25 -33.12
CA ASN A 140 -3.62 8.98 -32.32
C ASN A 140 -3.94 7.82 -31.38
N SER A 141 -3.31 6.66 -31.58
CA SER A 141 -3.56 5.45 -30.81
C SER A 141 -2.32 5.10 -29.97
N LYS A 142 -2.54 4.72 -28.71
CA LYS A 142 -1.54 4.27 -27.75
C LYS A 142 -2.03 3.01 -27.07
N ALA A 143 -1.30 1.91 -27.26
CA ALA A 143 -1.61 0.63 -26.64
C ALA A 143 -0.89 0.47 -25.30
N ASP A 144 -1.47 -0.33 -24.41
CA ASP A 144 -0.83 -0.72 -23.17
C ASP A 144 0.40 -1.57 -23.46
N PHE A 145 1.45 -1.38 -22.66
CA PHE A 145 2.66 -2.15 -22.85
C PHE A 145 3.42 -2.37 -21.56
N CYS A 146 4.09 -3.51 -21.50
CA CYS A 146 4.99 -3.84 -20.42
C CYS A 146 6.33 -3.15 -20.65
N ALA A 147 6.62 -2.09 -19.87
CA ALA A 147 7.92 -1.45 -19.86
C ALA A 147 9.01 -2.36 -19.24
N SER A 148 8.60 -3.29 -18.36
CA SER A 148 9.43 -4.40 -17.89
C SER A 148 8.55 -5.62 -17.58
N ASP A 149 9.16 -6.73 -17.19
CA ASP A 149 8.50 -7.94 -16.67
C ASP A 149 7.57 -7.71 -15.45
N GLN A 150 7.65 -6.56 -14.78
CA GLN A 150 6.84 -6.19 -13.62
C GLN A 150 6.22 -4.79 -13.73
N THR A 151 6.44 -4.08 -14.83
CA THR A 151 5.98 -2.68 -14.97
C THR A 151 5.09 -2.56 -16.19
N LEU A 152 3.82 -2.21 -15.96
CA LEU A 152 2.83 -1.90 -16.98
C LEU A 152 2.74 -0.39 -17.17
N TYR A 153 2.80 0.05 -18.43
CA TYR A 153 2.41 1.39 -18.83
C TYR A 153 1.03 1.29 -19.47
N GLU A 154 0.03 1.68 -18.68
CA GLU A 154 -1.38 1.70 -19.05
C GLU A 154 -1.71 3.01 -19.75
N GLN A 155 -2.30 2.97 -20.93
CA GLN A 155 -2.70 4.11 -21.73
C GLN A 155 -4.22 4.24 -21.69
N TYR A 156 -4.71 5.35 -21.15
CA TYR A 156 -6.15 5.52 -20.94
C TYR A 156 -6.66 6.89 -21.35
N CYS A 157 -7.94 6.94 -21.73
CA CYS A 157 -8.65 8.18 -22.01
C CYS A 157 -8.98 8.95 -20.72
N LYS A 158 -8.45 10.17 -20.59
CA LYS A 158 -8.79 11.09 -19.48
C LYS A 158 -9.51 12.34 -19.99
N TYR A 159 -10.59 12.71 -19.31
CA TYR A 159 -11.28 13.97 -19.57
C TYR A 159 -10.78 15.07 -18.62
N SER A 160 -10.29 16.17 -19.20
CA SER A 160 -9.93 17.37 -18.44
C SER A 160 -11.15 18.27 -18.29
N THR A 161 -11.59 18.50 -17.06
CA THR A 161 -12.73 19.40 -16.77
C THR A 161 -12.38 20.87 -16.98
N SER A 162 -11.12 21.26 -16.79
CA SER A 162 -10.65 22.64 -16.95
C SER A 162 -10.63 23.06 -18.41
N THR A 163 -10.14 22.19 -19.30
CA THR A 163 -10.04 22.48 -20.75
C THR A 163 -11.23 21.92 -21.54
N LYS A 164 -12.06 21.08 -20.92
CA LYS A 164 -13.16 20.34 -21.56
C LYS A 164 -12.70 19.50 -22.76
N THR A 165 -11.50 18.93 -22.67
CA THR A 165 -10.87 18.13 -23.73
C THR A 165 -10.50 16.75 -23.22
N TRP A 166 -10.48 15.78 -24.13
CA TRP A 166 -9.92 14.45 -23.86
C TRP A 166 -8.42 14.41 -24.17
N THR A 167 -7.66 13.69 -23.34
CA THR A 167 -6.24 13.37 -23.56
C THR A 167 -6.01 11.87 -23.37
N ILE A 168 -4.95 11.35 -23.98
CA ILE A 168 -4.41 10.03 -23.64
C ILE A 168 -3.39 10.26 -22.53
N GLU A 169 -3.58 9.60 -21.40
CA GLU A 169 -2.67 9.66 -20.26
C GLU A 169 -2.05 8.30 -20.02
N GLN A 170 -0.90 8.30 -19.34
CA GLN A 170 -0.19 7.08 -18.98
C GLN A 170 -0.20 6.88 -17.46
N LEU A 171 -0.58 5.69 -17.01
CA LEU A 171 -0.37 5.23 -15.64
C LEU A 171 0.79 4.23 -15.61
N ASN A 172 1.72 4.44 -14.68
CA ASN A 172 2.83 3.52 -14.44
C ASN A 172 2.46 2.60 -13.27
N TYR A 173 2.15 1.34 -13.55
CA TYR A 173 1.72 0.37 -12.55
C TYR A 173 2.72 -0.76 -12.38
N LYS A 174 2.99 -1.15 -11.13
CA LYS A 174 3.88 -2.28 -10.81
C LYS A 174 3.05 -3.55 -10.57
N CYS A 175 3.10 -4.49 -11.52
CA CYS A 175 2.39 -5.76 -11.42
C CYS A 175 3.02 -6.66 -10.33
N SER A 176 2.17 -7.27 -9.50
CA SER A 176 2.60 -8.17 -8.43
C SER A 176 3.04 -9.55 -8.94
N SER A 177 2.42 -10.03 -10.03
CA SER A 177 2.62 -11.39 -10.55
C SER A 177 3.28 -11.42 -11.93
N GLY A 178 3.78 -10.26 -12.37
CA GLY A 178 4.40 -10.06 -13.68
C GLY A 178 3.50 -9.34 -14.68
N CYS A 179 4.11 -8.83 -15.75
CA CYS A 179 3.47 -8.14 -16.86
C CYS A 179 3.76 -8.91 -18.15
N THR A 180 2.72 -9.19 -18.93
CA THR A 180 2.87 -9.79 -20.27
C THR A 180 1.80 -9.26 -21.21
N ASN A 181 2.15 -9.06 -22.49
CA ASN A 181 1.23 -8.58 -23.53
C ASN A 181 0.42 -7.33 -23.13
N GLY A 182 1.07 -6.35 -22.51
CA GLY A 182 0.43 -5.08 -22.13
C GLY A 182 -0.62 -5.22 -21.03
N ARG A 183 -0.48 -6.18 -20.12
CA ARG A 183 -1.32 -6.32 -18.93
C ARG A 183 -0.60 -6.99 -17.77
N CYS A 184 -1.06 -6.75 -16.56
CA CYS A 184 -0.65 -7.49 -15.39
C CYS A 184 -1.24 -8.91 -15.38
N LEU A 185 -0.43 -9.87 -14.93
CA LEU A 185 -0.92 -11.18 -14.56
C LEU A 185 -1.69 -11.07 -13.25
N GLN A 186 -2.88 -11.66 -13.20
CA GLN A 186 -3.59 -11.82 -11.94
C GLN A 186 -2.73 -12.70 -11.02
N PRO A 187 -2.65 -12.38 -9.72
CA PRO A 187 -2.08 -13.32 -8.76
C PRO A 187 -2.85 -14.61 -8.93
N SER A 188 -2.15 -15.66 -9.35
CA SER A 188 -2.72 -17.00 -9.37
C SER A 188 -3.21 -17.22 -7.96
N ASN A 189 -4.53 -17.17 -7.77
CA ASN A 189 -5.13 -17.80 -6.62
C ASN A 189 -4.51 -19.19 -6.64
N ILE A 190 -3.69 -19.48 -5.63
CA ILE A 190 -3.42 -20.86 -5.26
C ILE A 190 -4.78 -21.34 -4.76
N GLN A 191 -5.71 -21.57 -5.69
CA GLN A 191 -6.70 -22.61 -5.55
C GLN A 191 -5.82 -23.81 -5.27
N LYS A 192 -5.76 -24.20 -3.99
CA LYS A 192 -5.49 -25.58 -3.62
C LYS A 192 -6.28 -26.38 -4.64
N ALA A 193 -5.56 -26.98 -5.58
CA ALA A 193 -6.17 -27.76 -6.63
C ALA A 193 -7.18 -28.67 -5.93
N PRO A 194 -8.45 -28.72 -6.38
CA PRO A 194 -9.31 -29.81 -5.94
C PRO A 194 -8.56 -31.08 -6.34
N ILE A 195 -8.13 -31.83 -5.32
CA ILE A 195 -7.63 -33.19 -5.49
C ILE A 195 -8.78 -33.91 -6.17
N SER A 196 -8.63 -34.15 -7.48
CA SER A 196 -9.61 -34.91 -8.23
C SER A 196 -9.65 -36.31 -7.66
N GLU A 197 -10.85 -36.64 -7.22
CA GLU A 197 -11.23 -37.88 -6.60
C GLU A 197 -11.01 -39.04 -7.57
N SER A 198 -10.17 -39.99 -7.15
CA SER A 198 -10.18 -41.40 -7.53
C SER A 198 -10.36 -41.76 -9.01
N GLN A 199 -9.25 -41.98 -9.72
CA GLN A 199 -9.25 -43.00 -10.76
C GLN A 199 -9.35 -44.37 -10.08
N LYS A 200 -10.52 -45.00 -10.16
CA LYS A 200 -10.69 -46.45 -10.01
C LYS A 200 -9.80 -47.15 -11.03
N ILE A 201 -8.63 -47.61 -10.61
CA ILE A 201 -7.86 -48.62 -11.35
C ILE A 201 -8.02 -49.94 -10.62
N ASN A 202 -8.74 -50.83 -11.30
CA ASN A 202 -8.91 -52.25 -11.04
C ASN A 202 -7.54 -52.92 -10.77
N PRO A 203 -7.39 -53.81 -9.76
CA PRO A 203 -6.09 -54.35 -9.42
C PRO A 203 -5.70 -55.44 -10.42
N GLN A 204 -4.69 -55.19 -11.24
CA GLN A 204 -3.91 -56.25 -11.86
C GLN A 204 -2.44 -56.08 -11.49
N LYS A 205 -2.01 -57.00 -10.62
CA LYS A 205 -0.68 -57.62 -10.53
C LYS A 205 0.31 -57.12 -11.60
N ASN A 206 1.37 -56.44 -11.17
CA ASN A 206 2.71 -57.02 -11.08
C ASN A 206 3.74 -55.94 -10.69
N ASN A 207 4.63 -56.35 -9.79
CA ASN A 207 6.03 -55.98 -9.55
C ASN A 207 6.51 -54.65 -10.18
N PHE A 208 7.15 -53.79 -9.38
CA PHE A 208 8.58 -53.48 -9.55
C PHE A 208 8.99 -52.35 -8.58
N PHE A 209 9.36 -52.73 -7.36
CA PHE A 209 10.19 -51.90 -6.48
C PHE A 209 11.53 -51.64 -7.18
N THR A 210 11.72 -50.48 -7.81
CA THR A 210 13.06 -49.93 -8.07
C THR A 210 13.01 -48.42 -8.26
N ASN A 211 13.98 -47.74 -7.66
CA ASN A 211 14.40 -46.35 -7.87
C ASN A 211 13.71 -45.29 -6.99
N LEU A 212 13.71 -45.60 -5.71
CA LEU A 212 14.17 -44.71 -4.66
C LEU A 212 15.67 -44.39 -4.90
N PHE A 213 16.03 -43.10 -4.90
CA PHE A 213 17.39 -42.51 -4.98
C PHE A 213 18.04 -42.28 -6.37
N GLY A 214 18.10 -41.00 -6.73
CA GLY A 214 19.06 -40.41 -7.67
C GLY A 214 19.20 -38.90 -7.40
N PHE A 215 19.68 -38.52 -6.22
CA PHE A 215 20.93 -37.78 -5.99
C PHE A 215 21.47 -36.91 -7.15
N PHE A 216 21.44 -35.59 -6.91
CA PHE A 216 22.42 -34.53 -7.21
C PHE A 216 23.20 -34.50 -8.54
N SER A 217 23.07 -33.36 -9.25
CA SER A 217 24.15 -32.63 -9.97
C SER A 217 23.64 -31.21 -10.28
N ILE A 218 24.00 -30.18 -9.50
CA ILE A 218 25.17 -29.27 -9.58
C ILE A 218 25.10 -28.21 -10.70
N SER A 219 25.24 -26.95 -10.25
CA SER A 219 25.84 -25.75 -10.89
C SER A 219 25.00 -24.81 -11.77
N GLY A 220 24.86 -23.56 -11.31
CA GLY A 220 24.38 -22.41 -12.07
C GLY A 220 24.33 -21.10 -11.25
N ARG A 221 25.41 -20.31 -11.34
CA ARG A 221 25.73 -18.99 -10.75
C ARG A 221 24.57 -17.95 -10.77
N ALA A 222 24.26 -17.30 -9.65
CA ALA A 222 24.78 -15.99 -9.15
C ALA A 222 24.18 -14.73 -9.80
N VAL A 223 23.27 -14.06 -9.08
CA VAL A 223 23.10 -12.59 -9.10
C VAL A 223 22.79 -12.14 -7.66
N GLN A 224 23.79 -11.55 -7.01
CA GLN A 224 23.63 -10.73 -5.81
C GLN A 224 23.33 -9.31 -6.26
N GLN A 225 22.27 -8.69 -5.74
CA GLN A 225 22.23 -7.24 -5.58
C GLN A 225 21.78 -6.89 -4.16
N THR A 226 22.67 -6.14 -3.52
CA THR A 226 22.71 -5.66 -2.15
C THR A 226 21.68 -4.56 -1.91
N GLN A 227 20.78 -4.74 -0.93
CA GLN A 227 20.17 -3.61 -0.22
C GLN A 227 20.97 -3.34 1.05
N LYS A 228 21.80 -2.30 1.02
CA LYS A 228 22.38 -1.71 2.24
C LYS A 228 21.34 -0.76 2.86
N ASN A 229 20.47 -1.31 3.69
CA ASN A 229 19.73 -0.51 4.67
C ASN A 229 20.59 -0.40 5.93
N THR A 230 21.13 0.79 6.17
CA THR A 230 21.84 1.13 7.41
C THR A 230 20.81 1.35 8.53
N SER A 231 20.29 0.26 9.10
CA SER A 231 19.75 0.33 10.45
C SER A 231 20.94 0.38 11.40
N VAL A 232 21.16 1.53 12.05
CA VAL A 232 22.05 1.57 13.20
C VAL A 232 21.47 0.58 14.22
N PRO A 233 22.17 -0.51 14.59
CA PRO A 233 21.61 -1.50 15.47
C PRO A 233 21.35 -0.83 16.81
N SER A 234 20.10 -0.92 17.29
CA SER A 234 19.65 -0.37 18.58
C SER A 234 20.56 -0.77 19.76
N ALA A 235 21.31 -1.85 19.60
CA ALA A 235 22.37 -2.30 20.50
C ALA A 235 23.47 -1.23 20.75
N LEU A 236 23.86 -0.42 19.76
CA LEU A 236 24.91 0.60 19.94
C LEU A 236 24.46 1.76 20.82
N ILE A 237 23.19 2.14 20.73
CA ILE A 237 22.61 3.19 21.58
C ILE A 237 22.51 2.70 23.03
N LEU A 238 22.08 1.45 23.24
CA LEU A 238 22.03 0.85 24.57
C LEU A 238 23.42 0.76 25.21
N LEU A 239 24.44 0.39 24.44
CA LEU A 239 25.82 0.29 24.92
C LEU A 239 26.37 1.68 25.32
N ALA A 240 26.06 2.73 24.56
CA ALA A 240 26.43 4.10 24.90
C ALA A 240 25.80 4.57 26.23
N ILE A 241 24.52 4.24 26.47
CA ILE A 241 23.83 4.57 27.73
C ILE A 241 24.47 3.86 28.92
N ILE A 242 24.79 2.56 28.77
CA ILE A 242 25.46 1.79 29.84
C ILE A 242 26.82 2.39 30.17
N VAL A 243 27.61 2.79 29.17
CA VAL A 243 28.92 3.41 29.40
C VAL A 243 28.79 4.74 30.15
N ILE A 244 27.84 5.60 29.76
CA ILE A 244 27.58 6.87 30.45
C ILE A 244 27.18 6.63 31.92
N ALA A 245 26.32 5.64 32.17
CA ALA A 245 25.90 5.27 33.52
C ALA A 245 27.10 4.80 34.38
N LEU A 246 28.01 3.99 33.82
CA LEU A 246 29.20 3.53 34.53
C LEU A 246 30.18 4.67 34.84
N ILE A 247 30.36 5.62 33.92
CA ILE A 247 31.18 6.83 34.17
C ILE A 247 30.58 7.65 35.32
N TYR A 248 29.25 7.79 35.34
CA TYR A 248 28.56 8.54 36.39
C TYR A 248 28.70 7.86 37.76
N LEU A 249 28.54 6.54 37.81
CA LEU A 249 28.73 5.77 39.04
C LEU A 249 30.16 5.90 39.58
N ARG A 250 31.17 5.83 38.70
CA ARG A 250 32.56 6.02 39.12
C ARG A 250 32.79 7.39 39.78
N LYS A 251 32.21 8.44 39.22
CA LYS A 251 32.32 9.80 39.75
C LYS A 251 31.72 9.94 41.16
N ILE A 252 30.65 9.20 41.45
CA ILE A 252 30.01 9.19 42.78
C ILE A 252 30.87 8.43 43.79
N TYR A 253 31.46 7.29 43.40
CA TYR A 253 32.20 6.44 44.33
C TYR A 253 33.64 6.91 44.60
N ASP A 254 34.23 7.70 43.70
CA ASP A 254 35.59 8.24 43.89
C ASP A 254 35.64 9.45 44.84
N GLU A 255 34.53 9.89 45.44
CA GLU A 255 34.55 11.00 46.39
C GLU A 255 35.22 10.57 47.72
N PRO A 256 36.42 11.11 48.05
CA PRO A 256 37.15 10.68 49.22
C PRO A 256 36.42 11.12 50.49
N GLN A 257 36.09 10.14 51.34
CA GLN A 257 35.50 10.40 52.66
C GLN A 257 36.35 11.44 53.43
N PRO A 258 35.73 12.49 54.00
CA PRO A 258 36.46 13.52 54.71
C PRO A 258 37.18 12.90 55.91
N ARG A 259 38.53 12.95 55.89
CA ARG A 259 39.37 12.52 57.00
C ARG A 259 39.03 13.36 58.24
N ASN A 260 38.43 12.71 59.24
CA ASN A 260 38.12 13.24 60.57
C ASN A 260 39.30 14.01 61.19
N GLN A 261 39.29 15.34 61.11
CA GLN A 261 40.20 16.22 61.85
C GLN A 261 39.72 16.47 63.31
N SER A 262 39.29 15.41 64.01
CA SER A 262 38.79 15.50 65.39
C SER A 262 39.84 15.08 66.45
N LYS A 263 41.12 15.41 66.25
CA LYS A 263 42.16 15.20 67.27
C LYS A 263 43.15 16.36 67.30
N ARG A 264 42.74 17.55 67.73
CA ARG A 264 43.71 18.61 68.14
C ARG A 264 43.23 19.69 69.12
N LEU A 265 42.09 19.52 69.80
CA LEU A 265 41.61 20.53 70.77
C LEU A 265 41.57 20.07 72.25
N LEU A 266 42.33 19.04 72.63
CA LEU A 266 42.34 18.52 74.01
C LEU A 266 43.64 18.74 74.79
N ASN A 267 44.49 19.70 74.40
CA ASN A 267 45.77 19.93 75.10
C ASN A 267 46.07 21.35 75.61
N ASN A 268 45.08 22.26 75.66
CA ASN A 268 45.28 23.62 76.20
C ASN A 268 44.53 23.92 77.51
N ARG A 269 44.23 22.90 78.32
CA ARG A 269 43.82 23.10 79.73
C ARG A 269 44.75 22.32 80.66
N LYS A 270 45.96 22.83 80.85
CA LYS A 270 46.83 22.56 82.01
C LYS A 270 48.07 23.46 81.92
N LYS A 271 47.93 24.71 82.34
CA LYS A 271 48.90 25.49 83.11
C LYS A 271 48.32 26.85 83.44
#